data_AF-A0A952A7S8-F1
#
_entry.id   AF-A0A952A7S8-F1
#
_cell.length_a   1.000
_cell.length_b   1.000
_cell.length_c   1.000
_cell.angle_alpha   90.00
_cell.angle_beta   90.00
_cell.angle_gamma   90.00
#
_symmetry.space_group_name_H-M   'P 1'
#
loop_
_entity.id
_entity.type
_entity.pdbx_description
1 polymer ?
#
loop_
_entity_poly.entity_id
_entity_poly.type
_entity_poly.pdbx_seq_one_letter_code
_entity_poly.pdbx_strand_id
1 'polypeptide(L)'
;MVSLLRSTMERFVRRAAWFPFALVAVSIVQAAPAQADWSLSRSCVGSWGMHNCVFNWRDYPRDPHLRYAAGPVGEGERGEALARDRKWLAYCKPVLVKDRYGVSRYRYARPGCEFGRSED
;
A
#
# COMPACT_ATOMS: atom_id res chain seq x y z
N MET A 1 -13.00 59.34 -17.16
CA MET A 1 -11.98 58.30 -17.43
C MET A 1 -11.48 57.58 -16.16
N VAL A 2 -11.29 58.27 -15.03
CA VAL A 2 -10.75 57.66 -13.78
C VAL A 2 -11.68 56.63 -13.10
N SER A 3 -13.00 56.79 -13.20
CA SER A 3 -13.98 55.91 -12.53
C SER A 3 -14.09 54.50 -13.16
N LEU A 4 -13.86 54.37 -14.47
CA LEU A 4 -13.92 53.10 -15.20
C LEU A 4 -12.75 52.17 -14.84
N LEU A 5 -11.56 52.74 -14.60
CA LEU A 5 -10.35 51.99 -14.21
C LEU A 5 -10.46 51.37 -12.81
N ARG A 6 -11.13 52.06 -11.86
CA ARG A 6 -11.35 51.55 -10.50
C ARG A 6 -12.28 50.34 -10.48
N SER A 7 -13.35 50.38 -11.29
CA SER A 7 -14.33 49.29 -11.41
C SER A 7 -13.77 48.01 -12.06
N THR A 8 -12.81 48.14 -12.97
CA THR A 8 -12.12 46.98 -13.57
C THR A 8 -11.10 46.37 -12.62
N MET A 9 -10.43 47.19 -11.80
CA MET A 9 -9.45 46.74 -10.81
C MET A 9 -10.09 45.93 -9.69
N GLU A 10 -11.24 46.37 -9.16
CA GLU A 10 -11.98 45.64 -8.10
C GLU A 10 -12.50 44.27 -8.56
N ARG A 11 -12.89 44.15 -9.83
CA ARG A 11 -13.31 42.87 -10.43
C ARG A 11 -12.14 41.91 -10.65
N PHE A 12 -10.94 42.43 -10.92
CA PHE A 12 -9.73 41.62 -11.04
C PHE A 12 -9.25 41.09 -9.69
N VAL A 13 -9.25 41.94 -8.65
CA VAL A 13 -8.85 41.56 -7.29
C VAL A 13 -9.79 40.51 -6.69
N ARG A 14 -11.11 40.64 -6.90
CA ARG A 14 -12.09 39.64 -6.45
C ARG A 14 -11.93 38.27 -7.13
N ARG A 15 -11.57 38.23 -8.42
CA ARG A 15 -11.33 36.98 -9.16
C ARG A 15 -9.99 36.33 -8.78
N ALA A 16 -8.96 37.14 -8.51
CA ALA A 16 -7.64 36.67 -8.09
C ALA A 16 -7.66 36.05 -6.68
N ALA A 17 -8.52 36.52 -5.78
CA ALA A 17 -8.63 36.00 -4.41
C ALA A 17 -9.21 34.57 -4.32
N TRP A 18 -9.97 34.12 -5.32
CA TRP A 18 -10.58 32.79 -5.34
C TRP A 18 -9.68 31.72 -5.99
N PHE A 19 -8.70 32.16 -6.76
CA PHE A 19 -7.75 31.29 -7.46
C PHE A 19 -6.92 30.37 -6.53
N PRO A 20 -6.37 30.84 -5.39
CA PRO A 20 -5.60 29.95 -4.50
C PRO A 20 -6.49 28.92 -3.79
N PHE A 21 -7.74 29.27 -3.46
CA PHE A 21 -8.69 28.34 -2.84
C PHE A 21 -9.13 27.23 -3.81
N ALA A 22 -9.34 27.57 -5.09
CA ALA A 22 -9.68 26.59 -6.11
C ALA A 22 -8.53 25.59 -6.35
N LEU A 23 -7.27 26.05 -6.32
CA LEU A 23 -6.11 25.17 -6.47
C LEU A 23 -5.94 24.19 -5.30
N VAL A 24 -6.17 24.63 -4.06
CA VAL A 24 -6.08 23.76 -2.87
C VAL A 24 -7.19 22.70 -2.86
N ALA A 25 -8.39 23.04 -3.31
CA ALA A 25 -9.51 22.09 -3.37
C ALA A 25 -9.26 20.94 -4.37
N VAL A 26 -8.57 21.20 -5.48
CA VAL A 26 -8.23 20.19 -6.50
C VAL A 26 -7.22 19.16 -5.98
N SER A 27 -6.29 19.56 -5.11
CA SER A 27 -5.26 18.65 -4.57
C SER A 27 -5.83 17.59 -3.62
N ILE A 28 -6.94 17.88 -2.92
CA ILE A 28 -7.52 16.99 -1.91
C ILE A 28 -8.24 15.79 -2.58
N VAL A 29 -8.80 15.98 -3.78
CA VAL A 29 -9.52 14.91 -4.51
C VAL A 29 -8.59 13.80 -5.00
N GLN A 30 -7.30 14.09 -5.21
CA GLN A 30 -6.32 13.08 -5.65
C GLN A 30 -5.72 12.26 -4.50
N ALA A 31 -6.04 12.57 -3.24
CA ALA A 31 -5.57 11.82 -2.08
C ALA A 31 -6.43 10.58 -1.75
N ALA A 32 -7.41 10.23 -2.60
CA ALA A 32 -8.14 8.99 -2.42
C ALA A 32 -7.18 7.80 -2.63
N PRO A 33 -7.11 6.85 -1.68
CA PRO A 33 -6.35 5.63 -1.90
C PRO A 33 -6.92 4.93 -3.13
N ALA A 34 -6.06 4.64 -4.11
CA ALA A 34 -6.43 3.79 -5.23
C ALA A 34 -6.75 2.39 -4.70
N GLN A 35 -8.03 2.09 -4.51
CA GLN A 35 -8.49 0.74 -4.20
C GLN A 35 -8.73 0.03 -5.53
N ALA A 36 -7.77 -0.82 -5.94
CA ALA A 36 -7.91 -1.68 -7.09
C ALA A 36 -8.61 -2.97 -6.66
N ASP A 37 -9.93 -3.03 -6.83
CA ASP A 37 -10.79 -4.18 -6.51
C ASP A 37 -10.88 -5.21 -7.66
N TRP A 38 -10.31 -4.87 -8.82
CA TRP A 38 -10.27 -5.74 -9.99
C TRP A 38 -8.91 -5.62 -10.67
N SER A 39 -8.48 -6.69 -11.31
CA SER A 39 -7.27 -6.68 -12.13
C SER A 39 -7.60 -7.12 -13.55
N LEU A 40 -7.03 -6.41 -14.50
CA LEU A 40 -7.07 -6.77 -15.91
C LEU A 40 -5.69 -7.24 -16.34
N SER A 41 -5.59 -8.52 -16.66
CA SER A 41 -4.38 -9.09 -17.26
C SER A 41 -4.58 -9.21 -18.76
N ARG A 42 -3.64 -8.67 -19.55
CA ARG A 42 -3.60 -8.80 -21.00
C ARG A 42 -2.41 -9.67 -21.37
N SER A 43 -2.66 -10.81 -22.00
CA SER A 43 -1.60 -11.68 -22.54
C SER A 43 -1.72 -11.71 -24.04
N CYS A 44 -0.66 -11.28 -24.73
CA CYS A 44 -0.60 -11.30 -26.18
C CYS A 44 0.51 -12.25 -26.62
N VAL A 45 0.22 -13.03 -27.66
CA VAL A 45 1.20 -13.87 -28.35
C VAL A 45 1.15 -13.53 -29.82
N GLY A 46 2.30 -13.30 -30.43
CA GLY A 46 2.38 -12.97 -31.84
C GLY A 46 3.73 -13.23 -32.45
N SER A 47 3.71 -13.39 -33.77
CA SER A 47 4.86 -13.46 -34.67
C SER A 47 4.65 -12.44 -35.80
N TRP A 48 5.62 -12.30 -36.71
CA TRP A 48 5.54 -11.33 -37.80
C TRP A 48 4.24 -11.49 -38.60
N GLY A 49 3.38 -10.46 -38.55
CA GLY A 49 2.10 -10.42 -39.27
C GLY A 49 0.90 -11.07 -38.56
N MET A 50 1.08 -11.75 -37.43
CA MET A 50 -0.04 -12.36 -36.69
C MET A 50 0.12 -12.17 -35.18
N HIS A 51 -0.90 -11.56 -34.56
CA HIS A 51 -0.96 -11.39 -33.11
C HIS A 51 -2.34 -11.79 -32.61
N ASN A 52 -2.38 -12.44 -31.46
CA ASN A 52 -3.59 -12.74 -30.73
C ASN A 52 -3.42 -12.24 -29.29
N CYS A 53 -4.45 -11.60 -28.76
CA CYS A 53 -4.46 -11.13 -27.38
C CYS A 53 -5.69 -11.68 -26.66
N VAL A 54 -5.47 -12.17 -25.45
CA VAL A 54 -6.53 -12.54 -24.52
C VAL A 54 -6.54 -11.57 -23.34
N PHE A 55 -7.74 -11.15 -22.96
CA PHE A 55 -7.98 -10.31 -21.80
C PHE A 55 -8.61 -11.17 -20.70
N ASN A 56 -8.04 -11.13 -19.51
CA ASN A 56 -8.57 -11.84 -18.35
C ASN A 56 -8.99 -10.81 -17.29
N TRP A 57 -10.28 -10.78 -17.01
CA TRP A 57 -10.88 -10.01 -15.93
C TRP A 57 -10.90 -10.90 -14.68
N ARG A 58 -10.18 -10.50 -13.63
CA ARG A 58 -10.20 -11.20 -12.35
C ARG A 58 -10.80 -10.30 -11.28
N ASP A 59 -11.93 -10.74 -10.73
CA ASP A 59 -12.48 -10.24 -9.48
C ASP A 59 -11.58 -10.73 -8.33
N TYR A 60 -11.18 -9.82 -7.45
CA TYR A 60 -10.19 -10.02 -6.40
C TYR A 60 -10.44 -11.16 -5.38
N PRO A 61 -11.66 -11.65 -5.07
CA PRO A 61 -11.80 -12.67 -4.03
C PRO A 61 -11.44 -14.09 -4.47
N ARG A 62 -10.98 -14.32 -5.72
CA ARG A 62 -10.78 -15.68 -6.27
C ARG A 62 -9.35 -16.11 -6.60
N ASP A 63 -8.32 -15.34 -6.26
CA ASP A 63 -6.92 -15.80 -6.42
C ASP A 63 -6.36 -16.37 -5.11
N PRO A 64 -6.20 -17.71 -4.97
CA PRO A 64 -5.70 -18.33 -3.75
C PRO A 64 -4.21 -18.05 -3.49
N HIS A 65 -3.49 -17.44 -4.44
CA HIS A 65 -2.06 -17.15 -4.31
C HIS A 65 -1.76 -15.71 -3.91
N LEU A 66 -2.74 -14.80 -4.00
CA LEU A 66 -2.60 -13.43 -3.47
C LEU A 66 -2.91 -13.40 -1.98
N ARG A 67 -1.86 -13.22 -1.16
CA ARG A 67 -2.01 -12.91 0.27
C ARG A 67 -2.08 -11.40 0.45
N TYR A 68 -3.24 -10.93 0.91
CA TYR A 68 -3.42 -9.54 1.31
C TYR A 68 -2.60 -9.26 2.57
N ALA A 69 -1.63 -8.35 2.48
CA ALA A 69 -1.11 -7.71 3.68
C ALA A 69 -2.21 -6.76 4.19
N ALA A 70 -2.58 -6.88 5.46
CA ALA A 70 -3.48 -5.92 6.08
C ALA A 70 -2.93 -4.50 5.85
N GLY A 71 -3.83 -3.56 5.55
CA GLY A 71 -3.48 -2.16 5.35
C GLY A 71 -2.82 -1.53 6.58
N PRO A 72 -2.39 -0.26 6.51
CA PRO A 72 -1.71 0.41 7.62
C PRO A 72 -2.56 0.31 8.89
N VAL A 73 -2.04 -0.50 9.81
CA VAL A 73 -2.61 -0.79 11.12
C VAL A 73 -2.62 0.50 11.93
N GLY A 74 -3.75 0.85 12.55
CA GLY A 74 -3.86 2.05 13.37
C GLY A 74 -2.82 2.07 14.51
N GLU A 75 -2.38 3.25 14.95
CA GLU A 75 -1.28 3.38 15.94
C GLU A 75 -1.49 2.56 17.22
N GLY A 76 -2.74 2.36 17.65
CA GLY A 76 -3.08 1.50 18.80
C GLY A 76 -2.81 0.02 18.55
N GLU A 77 -3.27 -0.51 17.41
CA GLU A 77 -3.10 -1.91 17.01
C GLU A 77 -1.62 -2.23 16.67
N ARG A 78 -0.87 -1.21 16.23
CA ARG A 78 0.60 -1.29 16.06
C ARG A 78 1.31 -1.53 17.39
N GLY A 79 0.89 -0.86 18.47
CA GLY A 79 1.46 -1.04 19.80
C GLY A 79 1.29 -2.47 20.32
N GLU A 80 0.10 -3.04 20.14
CA GLU A 80 -0.22 -4.41 20.52
C GLU A 80 0.55 -5.44 19.70
N ALA A 81 0.65 -5.23 18.38
CA ALA A 81 1.47 -6.07 17.50
C ALA A 81 2.94 -6.07 17.93
N LEU A 82 3.52 -4.88 18.21
CA LEU A 82 4.90 -4.78 18.68
C LEU A 82 5.11 -5.44 20.05
N ALA A 83 4.14 -5.33 20.95
CA ALA A 83 4.21 -6.01 22.26
C ALA A 83 4.20 -7.54 22.10
N ARG A 84 3.35 -8.06 21.21
CA ARG A 84 3.29 -9.48 20.85
C ARG A 84 4.60 -9.95 20.23
N ASP A 85 5.13 -9.21 19.28
CA ASP A 85 6.41 -9.51 18.62
C ASP A 85 7.57 -9.52 19.62
N ARG A 86 7.59 -8.59 20.57
CA ARG A 86 8.61 -8.57 21.64
C ARG A 86 8.52 -9.82 22.52
N LYS A 87 7.32 -10.24 22.92
CA LYS A 87 7.11 -11.48 23.70
C LYS A 87 7.57 -12.70 22.90
N TRP A 88 7.22 -12.76 21.62
CA TRP A 88 7.65 -13.82 20.73
C TRP A 88 9.17 -13.84 20.56
N LEU A 89 9.82 -12.69 20.31
CA LEU A 89 11.27 -12.58 20.18
C LEU A 89 12.00 -12.99 21.47
N ALA A 90 11.48 -12.63 22.64
CA ALA A 90 12.06 -13.05 23.93
C ALA A 90 12.00 -14.57 24.12
N TYR A 91 10.93 -15.22 23.66
CA TYR A 91 10.73 -16.65 23.84
C TYR A 91 11.38 -17.51 22.75
N CYS A 92 11.31 -17.05 21.50
CA CYS A 92 11.62 -17.78 20.27
C CYS A 92 12.91 -17.35 19.58
N LYS A 93 13.68 -16.42 20.17
CA LYS A 93 14.89 -15.82 19.57
C LYS A 93 15.66 -16.83 18.70
N PRO A 94 15.81 -16.60 17.39
CA PRO A 94 16.49 -17.55 16.52
C PRO A 94 17.96 -17.66 16.91
N VAL A 95 18.44 -18.88 17.00
CA VAL A 95 19.84 -19.23 17.27
C VAL A 95 20.51 -19.64 15.96
N LEU A 96 21.78 -19.25 15.81
CA LEU A 96 22.58 -19.64 14.66
C LEU A 96 23.19 -21.02 14.97
N VAL A 97 22.83 -22.03 14.18
CA VAL A 97 23.35 -23.39 14.32
C VAL A 97 24.09 -23.76 13.05
N LYS A 98 25.32 -24.27 13.18
CA LYS A 98 26.06 -24.83 12.04
C LYS A 98 25.60 -26.27 11.80
N ASP A 99 25.29 -26.59 10.55
CA ASP A 99 25.00 -27.96 10.17
C ASP A 99 26.28 -28.80 10.00
N ARG A 100 26.11 -30.09 9.69
CA ARG A 100 27.22 -31.04 9.51
C ARG A 100 28.19 -30.67 8.37
N TYR A 101 27.82 -29.73 7.52
CA TYR A 101 28.62 -29.23 6.42
C TYR A 101 29.21 -27.84 6.71
N GLY A 102 29.05 -27.34 7.93
CA GLY A 102 29.56 -26.04 8.36
C GLY A 102 28.68 -24.85 7.93
N VAL A 103 27.50 -25.08 7.34
CA VAL A 103 26.60 -24.01 6.91
C VAL A 103 25.79 -23.51 8.11
N SER A 104 25.85 -22.21 8.36
CA SER A 104 25.07 -21.55 9.40
C SER A 104 23.60 -21.43 8.99
N ARG A 105 22.70 -21.98 9.81
CA ARG A 105 21.25 -21.90 9.63
C ARG A 105 20.61 -21.31 10.88
N TYR A 106 19.57 -20.50 10.68
CA TYR A 106 18.73 -20.05 11.80
C TYR A 106 17.81 -21.19 12.23
N ARG A 107 17.79 -21.47 13.53
CA ARG A 107 16.82 -22.38 14.15
C ARG A 107 16.12 -21.63 15.27
N TYR A 108 14.81 -21.78 15.41
CA TYR A 108 14.10 -21.23 16.56
C TYR A 108 14.57 -21.90 17.84
N ALA A 109 14.66 -21.14 18.93
CA ALA A 109 15.20 -21.63 20.19
C ALA A 109 14.32 -22.73 20.85
N ARG A 110 13.02 -22.79 20.53
CA ARG A 110 12.06 -23.73 21.12
C ARG A 110 11.09 -24.30 20.07
N PRO A 111 10.59 -25.54 20.27
CA PRO A 111 9.51 -26.12 19.45
C PRO A 111 8.21 -25.31 19.62
N GLY A 112 7.41 -25.19 18.55
CA GLY A 112 6.15 -24.43 18.55
C GLY A 112 6.31 -22.93 18.23
N CYS A 113 7.55 -22.45 18.07
CA CYS A 113 7.83 -21.07 17.66
C CYS A 113 7.49 -20.79 16.20
N GLU A 114 7.48 -21.84 15.37
CA GLU A 114 7.11 -21.85 13.95
C GLU A 114 5.64 -21.46 13.70
N PHE A 115 4.77 -21.58 14.70
CA PHE A 115 3.35 -21.26 14.59
C PHE A 115 3.00 -19.87 15.12
N GLY A 116 3.96 -19.17 15.75
CA GLY A 116 3.73 -17.89 16.44
C GLY A 116 2.83 -18.07 17.67
N ARG A 117 3.35 -17.86 18.88
CA ARG A 117 2.48 -17.82 20.07
C ARG A 117 1.54 -16.61 19.96
N SER A 118 0.27 -16.86 19.69
CA SER A 118 -0.83 -15.91 19.89
C SER A 118 -1.66 -16.21 21.14
N GLU A 119 -1.45 -17.37 21.80
CA GLU A 119 -2.22 -17.78 22.98
C GLU A 119 -1.36 -17.77 24.26
N ASP A 120 -1.70 -16.81 25.12
CA ASP A 120 -1.79 -16.96 26.57
C ASP A 120 -3.28 -16.84 26.92
#